data_AF-A0A7V3H785-F1
#
_entry.id   AF-A0A7V3H785-F1
#
_cell.length_a   1.000
_cell.length_b   1.000
_cell.length_c   1.000
_cell.angle_alpha   90.00
_cell.angle_beta   90.00
_cell.angle_gamma   90.00
#
_symmetry.space_group_name_H-M   'P 1'
#
loop_
_entity.id
_entity.type
_entity.pdbx_description
1 polymer ?
#
loop_
_entity_poly.entity_id
_entity_poly.type
_entity_poly.pdbx_seq_one_letter_code
_entity_poly.pdbx_strand_id
1 'polypeptide(L)'
;MKQLFYTPFRILTLRGLLPDDAPAEVRQRADQLVAAWDEEGLIAFLEGQALPEISRRRVGIVKQARPIALKVVELWRAIPYPHDEVMRCYAEIRRLKDEFDRAAELAVR
;
A
#
# COMPACT_ATOMS: atom_id res chain seq x y z
N MET A 1 -1.19 10.51 -8.14
CA MET A 1 -2.14 10.71 -7.01
C MET A 1 -3.07 9.51 -6.76
N LYS A 2 -3.48 8.76 -7.79
CA LYS A 2 -4.45 7.66 -7.68
C LYS A 2 -3.94 6.34 -7.06
N GLN A 3 -2.63 6.11 -7.03
CA GLN A 3 -2.08 4.77 -6.75
C GLN A 3 -2.42 4.20 -5.35
N LEU A 4 -2.46 5.00 -4.28
CA LEU A 4 -2.80 4.45 -2.95
C LEU A 4 -4.32 4.30 -2.71
N PHE A 5 -5.17 4.84 -3.58
CA PHE A 5 -6.63 4.71 -3.44
C PHE A 5 -7.17 3.38 -3.96
N TYR A 6 -6.56 2.81 -5.00
CA TYR A 6 -7.09 1.60 -5.62
C TYR A 6 -6.33 0.36 -5.13
N THR A 7 -7.11 -0.63 -4.72
CA THR A 7 -6.64 -1.96 -4.34
C THR A 7 -5.64 -2.56 -5.34
N PRO A 8 -5.89 -2.57 -6.67
CA PRO A 8 -4.91 -3.06 -7.64
C PRO A 8 -3.53 -2.41 -7.52
N PHE A 9 -3.48 -1.08 -7.37
CA PHE A 9 -2.21 -0.36 -7.27
C PHE A 9 -1.49 -0.64 -5.95
N ARG A 10 -2.21 -0.73 -4.82
CA ARG A 10 -1.60 -1.09 -3.53
C ARG A 10 -1.03 -2.51 -3.55
N ILE A 11 -1.75 -3.47 -4.12
CA ILE A 11 -1.27 -4.85 -4.28
C ILE A 11 0.02 -4.90 -5.11
N LEU A 12 0.04 -4.24 -6.27
CA LEU A 12 1.25 -4.21 -7.11
C LEU A 12 2.41 -3.49 -6.42
N THR A 13 2.10 -2.42 -5.68
CA THR A 13 3.09 -1.69 -4.89
C THR A 13 3.70 -2.60 -3.83
N LEU A 14 2.89 -3.31 -3.04
CA LEU A 14 3.34 -4.25 -2.03
C LEU A 14 4.20 -5.38 -2.63
N ARG A 15 3.77 -5.93 -3.78
CA ARG A 15 4.53 -6.96 -4.49
C ARG A 15 5.93 -6.50 -4.90
N GLY A 16 6.05 -5.23 -5.29
CA GLY A 16 7.33 -4.59 -5.64
C GLY A 16 8.20 -4.20 -4.44
N LEU A 17 7.76 -4.40 -3.20
CA LEU A 17 8.59 -4.17 -2.00
C LEU A 17 9.43 -5.39 -1.62
N LEU A 18 9.18 -6.54 -2.24
CA LEU A 18 10.06 -7.70 -2.10
C LEU A 18 11.43 -7.40 -2.74
N PRO A 19 12.53 -7.79 -2.08
CA PRO A 19 13.86 -7.73 -2.68
C PRO A 19 13.94 -8.61 -3.94
N ASP A 20 14.76 -8.19 -4.90
CA ASP A 20 14.97 -8.95 -6.15
C ASP A 20 15.61 -10.33 -5.87
N ASP A 21 16.43 -10.41 -4.83
CA ASP A 21 17.10 -11.62 -4.35
C ASP A 21 16.25 -12.48 -3.40
N ALA A 22 14.98 -12.13 -3.17
CA ALA A 22 14.07 -12.93 -2.35
C ALA A 22 14.01 -14.40 -2.84
N PRO A 23 13.89 -15.40 -1.95
CA PRO A 23 13.76 -16.79 -2.38
C PRO A 23 12.59 -17.02 -3.34
N ALA A 24 12.72 -18.00 -4.24
CA ALA A 24 11.68 -18.29 -5.24
C ALA A 24 10.32 -18.60 -4.61
N GLU A 25 10.33 -19.34 -3.50
CA GLU A 25 9.12 -19.68 -2.72
C GLU A 25 8.43 -18.43 -2.15
N VAL A 26 9.22 -17.46 -1.67
CA VAL A 26 8.71 -16.18 -1.15
C VAL A 26 8.06 -15.37 -2.27
N ARG A 27 8.69 -15.29 -3.45
CA ARG A 27 8.11 -14.63 -4.62
C ARG A 27 6.83 -15.32 -5.08
N GLN A 28 6.84 -16.65 -5.19
CA GLN A 28 5.67 -17.42 -5.58
C GLN A 28 4.50 -17.23 -4.61
N ARG A 29 4.76 -17.20 -3.30
CA ARG A 29 3.72 -16.94 -2.30
C ARG A 29 3.13 -15.54 -2.45
N ALA A 30 3.96 -14.53 -2.68
CA ALA A 30 3.47 -13.18 -2.95
C ALA A 30 2.65 -13.12 -4.25
N ASP A 31 3.08 -13.81 -5.31
CA ASP A 31 2.33 -13.88 -6.58
C ASP A 31 0.97 -14.55 -6.41
N GLN A 32 0.85 -15.58 -5.57
CA GLN A 32 -0.44 -16.18 -5.23
C GLN A 32 -1.38 -15.19 -4.53
N LEU A 33 -0.86 -14.40 -3.59
CA LEU A 33 -1.65 -13.38 -2.88
C LEU A 33 -2.08 -12.25 -3.82
N VAL A 34 -1.21 -11.84 -4.75
CA VAL A 34 -1.55 -10.89 -5.83
C VAL A 34 -2.65 -11.45 -6.72
N ALA A 35 -2.54 -12.71 -7.16
CA ALA A 35 -3.53 -13.36 -8.02
C ALA A 35 -4.90 -13.52 -7.32
N ALA A 36 -4.89 -13.73 -6.00
CA ALA A 36 -6.09 -13.81 -5.16
C ALA A 36 -6.68 -12.44 -4.78
N TRP A 37 -6.05 -11.34 -5.19
CA TRP A 37 -6.40 -9.97 -4.77
C TRP A 37 -6.38 -9.77 -3.24
N ASP A 38 -5.58 -10.57 -2.54
CA ASP A 38 -5.51 -10.60 -1.09
C ASP A 38 -4.51 -9.56 -0.57
N GLU A 39 -4.95 -8.29 -0.55
CA GLU A 39 -4.13 -7.18 -0.05
C GLU A 39 -3.73 -7.36 1.41
N GLU A 40 -4.64 -7.87 2.24
CA GLU A 40 -4.42 -8.02 3.69
C GLU A 40 -3.46 -9.19 3.97
N GLY A 41 -3.65 -10.32 3.30
CA GLY A 41 -2.72 -11.44 3.34
C GLY A 41 -1.34 -11.06 2.80
N LEU A 42 -1.27 -10.22 1.76
CA LEU A 42 0.01 -9.72 1.23
C LEU A 42 0.74 -8.81 2.24
N ILE A 43 0.03 -7.92 2.93
CA ILE A 43 0.61 -7.12 4.01
C ILE A 43 1.15 -8.02 5.12
N ALA A 44 0.33 -8.94 5.64
CA ALA A 44 0.72 -9.84 6.73
C ALA A 44 1.91 -10.73 6.34
N PHE A 45 1.92 -11.22 5.10
CA PHE A 45 3.02 -12.01 4.56
C PHE A 45 4.33 -11.23 4.53
N LEU A 46 4.30 -9.98 4.06
CA LEU A 46 5.47 -9.10 3.96
C LEU A 46 5.99 -8.67 5.34
N GLU A 47 5.11 -8.44 6.32
CA GLU A 47 5.50 -8.15 7.71
C GLU A 47 6.26 -9.33 8.36
N GLY A 48 6.02 -10.56 7.89
CA GLY A 48 6.76 -11.76 8.32
C GLY A 48 8.08 -12.00 7.60
N GLN A 49 8.43 -11.21 6.58
CA GLN A 49 9.69 -11.37 5.83
C GLN A 49 10.82 -10.51 6.42
N ALA A 50 12.06 -10.97 6.25
CA ALA A 50 13.26 -10.19 6.54
C ALA A 50 13.51 -9.12 5.46
N LEU A 51 12.61 -8.13 5.39
CA LEU A 51 12.71 -7.04 4.41
C LEU A 51 13.74 -5.99 4.84
N PRO A 52 14.40 -5.31 3.88
CA PRO A 52 15.14 -4.09 4.16
C PRO A 52 14.27 -3.06 4.90
N GLU A 53 14.88 -2.23 5.75
CA GLU A 53 14.16 -1.24 6.57
C GLU A 53 13.26 -0.32 5.74
N ILE A 54 13.77 0.11 4.59
CA ILE A 54 13.02 0.87 3.58
C ILE A 54 11.73 0.17 3.15
N SER A 55 11.78 -1.12 2.82
CA SER A 55 10.62 -1.90 2.41
C SER A 55 9.66 -2.10 3.58
N ARG A 56 10.16 -2.38 4.80
CA ARG A 56 9.31 -2.49 6.01
C ARG A 56 8.53 -1.21 6.28
N ARG A 57 9.20 -0.06 6.22
CA ARG A 57 8.56 1.24 6.40
C ARG A 57 7.48 1.48 5.35
N ARG A 58 7.75 1.14 4.09
CA ARG A 58 6.80 1.28 2.97
C ARG A 58 5.60 0.34 3.12
N VAL A 59 5.78 -0.89 3.60
CA VAL A 59 4.67 -1.80 3.97
C VAL A 59 3.79 -1.16 5.05
N GLY A 60 4.40 -0.62 6.11
CA GLY A 60 3.68 0.04 7.19
C GLY A 60 2.83 1.23 6.72
N ILE A 61 3.32 1.99 5.74
CA ILE A 61 2.57 3.12 5.15
C ILE A 61 1.37 2.62 4.33
N VAL A 62 1.54 1.57 3.52
CA VAL A 62 0.42 0.98 2.77
C VAL A 62 -0.65 0.42 3.73
N LYS A 63 -0.23 -0.23 4.83
CA LYS A 63 -1.14 -0.71 5.89
C LYS A 63 -1.96 0.42 6.52
N GLN A 64 -1.34 1.58 6.78
CA GLN A 64 -2.04 2.77 7.27
C GLN A 64 -2.99 3.37 6.23
N ALA A 65 -2.62 3.36 4.94
CA ALA A 65 -3.42 3.93 3.87
C ALA A 65 -4.68 3.11 3.55
N ARG A 66 -4.64 1.78 3.75
CA ARG A 66 -5.74 0.86 3.42
C ARG A 66 -7.09 1.27 4.03
N PRO A 67 -7.27 1.42 5.35
CA PRO A 67 -8.57 1.78 5.93
C PRO A 67 -9.10 3.13 5.41
N ILE A 68 -8.21 4.10 5.16
CA ILE A 68 -8.59 5.41 4.62
C ILE A 68 -9.08 5.27 3.18
N ALA A 69 -8.42 4.44 2.39
CA ALA A 69 -8.82 4.19 1.00
C ALA A 69 -10.17 3.44 0.91
N LEU A 70 -10.40 2.47 1.79
CA LEU A 70 -11.70 1.80 1.92
C LEU A 70 -12.80 2.79 2.29
N LYS A 71 -12.53 3.68 3.28
CA LYS A 71 -13.45 4.74 3.67
C LYS A 71 -13.80 5.69 2.51
N VAL A 72 -12.83 6.06 1.67
CA VAL A 72 -13.09 6.89 0.48
C VAL A 72 -14.06 6.19 -0.48
N VAL A 73 -13.87 4.88 -0.72
CA VAL A 73 -14.74 4.09 -1.59
C VAL A 73 -16.16 4.00 -1.03
N GLU A 74 -16.30 3.82 0.29
CA GLU A 74 -17.59 3.82 0.98
C GLU A 74 -18.28 5.18 0.87
N LEU A 75 -17.58 6.27 1.17
CA LEU A 75 -18.13 7.63 1.08
C LEU A 75 -18.56 7.96 -0.35
N TRP A 76 -17.77 7.61 -1.36
CA TRP A 76 -18.15 7.83 -2.76
C TRP A 76 -19.48 7.17 -3.18
N ARG A 77 -19.89 6.09 -2.50
CA ARG A 77 -21.18 5.44 -2.75
C ARG A 77 -22.33 6.10 -1.98
N ALA A 78 -22.02 6.80 -0.90
CA ALA A 78 -23.01 7.31 0.05
C ALA A 78 -23.32 8.80 -0.13
N ILE A 79 -22.36 9.61 -0.60
CA ILE A 79 -22.49 11.07 -0.62
C ILE A 79 -22.07 11.68 -1.96
N PRO A 80 -22.77 12.73 -2.43
CA PRO A 80 -22.40 13.44 -3.64
C PRO A 80 -21.05 14.16 -3.45
N TYR A 81 -20.23 14.12 -4.50
CA TYR A 81 -18.97 14.85 -4.55
C TYR A 81 -19.20 16.30 -5.02
N PRO A 82 -18.50 17.31 -4.46
CA PRO A 82 -17.49 17.25 -3.40
C PRO A 82 -18.09 17.20 -1.98
N HIS A 83 -17.41 16.52 -1.06
CA HIS A 83 -17.77 16.51 0.37
C HIS A 83 -16.52 16.58 1.25
N ASP A 84 -16.58 17.35 2.34
CA ASP A 84 -15.44 17.65 3.21
C ASP A 84 -14.78 16.40 3.78
N GLU A 85 -15.56 15.39 4.12
CA GLU A 85 -15.02 14.13 4.64
C GLU A 85 -14.23 13.35 3.59
N VAL A 86 -14.70 13.34 2.34
CA VAL A 86 -13.96 12.75 1.22
C VAL A 86 -12.66 13.52 1.01
N MET A 87 -12.70 14.85 1.05
CA MET A 87 -11.52 15.70 0.91
C MET A 87 -10.48 15.49 2.02
N ARG A 88 -10.93 15.28 3.27
CA ARG A 88 -10.04 14.93 4.39
C ARG A 88 -9.33 13.60 4.16
N CYS A 89 -10.05 12.55 3.76
CA CYS A 89 -9.43 11.27 3.43
C CYS A 89 -8.44 11.39 2.25
N TYR A 90 -8.75 12.23 1.25
CA TYR A 90 -7.81 12.52 0.15
C TYR A 90 -6.50 13.16 0.65
N ALA A 91 -6.59 14.11 1.57
CA ALA A 91 -5.43 14.77 2.15
C ALA A 91 -4.56 13.80 2.95
N GLU A 92 -5.18 12.92 3.74
CA GLU A 92 -4.47 11.89 4.51
C GLU A 92 -3.74 10.89 3.61
N ILE A 93 -4.40 10.37 2.57
CA ILE A 93 -3.75 9.46 1.61
C ILE A 93 -2.62 10.17 0.86
N ARG A 94 -2.77 11.46 0.55
CA ARG A 94 -1.69 12.24 -0.07
C ARG A 94 -0.48 12.33 0.85
N ARG A 95 -0.67 12.67 2.13
CA ARG A 95 0.41 12.70 3.13
C ARG A 95 1.13 11.35 3.22
N LEU A 96 0.38 10.25 3.28
CA LEU A 96 0.95 8.91 3.30
C LEU A 96 1.72 8.58 2.02
N LYS A 97 1.24 9.03 0.86
CA LYS A 97 2.00 8.88 -0.39
C LYS A 97 3.34 9.61 -0.33
N ASP A 98 3.36 10.84 0.17
CA ASP A 98 4.58 11.63 0.26
C ASP A 98 5.57 11.01 1.27
N GLU A 99 5.07 10.40 2.35
CA GLU A 99 5.89 9.59 3.27
C GLU A 99 6.44 8.33 2.61
N PHE A 100 5.64 7.67 1.78
CA PHE A 100 6.03 6.47 1.05
C PHE A 100 7.14 6.75 0.05
N ASP A 101 7.02 7.85 -0.71
CA ASP A 101 8.01 8.27 -1.69
C ASP A 101 9.32 8.70 -0.99
N ARG A 102 9.23 9.51 0.08
CA ARG A 102 10.41 9.93 0.87
C ARG A 102 11.15 8.76 1.53
N ALA A 103 10.43 7.70 1.92
CA ALA A 103 11.06 6.50 2.44
C ALA A 103 11.97 5.84 1.37
N ALA A 104 11.68 6.01 0.07
CA ALA A 104 12.53 5.53 -1.01
C ALA A 104 13.79 6.38 -1.23
N GLU A 105 13.69 7.70 -1.06
CA GLU A 105 14.79 8.65 -1.30
C GLU A 105 15.88 8.61 -0.21
N LEU A 106 15.53 8.27 1.03
CA LEU A 106 16.47 8.22 2.16
C LEU A 106 17.46 7.04 2.10
N ALA A 107 17.30 6.09 1.18
CA ALA A 107 18.21 4.97 1.00
C ALA A 107 19.34 5.22 -0.02
N VAL A 108 19.32 6.37 -0.70
CA VAL A 108 20.28 6.74 -1.76
C VAL A 108 21.27 7.83 -1.29
N ARG A 109 21.24 8.21 -0.02
CA ARG A 109 22.18 9.14 0.63
C ARG A 109 23.00 8.43 1.68
#